data_AF-A0A3D3RBI4-F1
#
_entry.id   AF-A0A3D3RBI4-F1
#
_cell.length_a   1.000
_cell.length_b   1.000
_cell.length_c   1.000
_cell.angle_alpha   90.00
_cell.angle_beta   90.00
_cell.angle_gamma   90.00
#
_symmetry.space_group_name_H-M   'P 1'
#
loop_
_entity.id
_entity.type
_entity.pdbx_description
1 polymer ?
#
loop_
_entity_poly.entity_id
_entity_poly.type
_entity_poly.pdbx_seq_one_letter_code
_entity_poly.pdbx_strand_id
1 'polypeptide(L)'
;MLTDQPVWLSSVCERVKTQCDQAWDSFVVGEQAWDTPMGELVASFLKHGGPKAELQLIWLMMFATRRVLPCWQIYCDTSEPIETVNVIRNWLIAPQPQDWSKFITPAEPAYQGVPIVDCRQCDTSAVASAAAKAAEFIKHRNPLAVIESLGDADAAIDQSPLQAGNHYREWFINVAIPTAYLQRDLTTDEQSAFLDYNIDEVLKNSSKGET
;
A
#
# COMPACT_ATOMS: atom_id res chain seq x y z
N MET A 1 -2.89 -13.67 -19.48
CA MET A 1 -3.99 -12.80 -19.94
C MET A 1 -5.22 -13.12 -19.12
N LEU A 2 -5.68 -12.18 -18.29
CA LEU A 2 -6.87 -12.33 -17.44
C LEU A 2 -8.11 -12.01 -18.28
N THR A 3 -8.73 -13.01 -18.89
CA THR A 3 -9.83 -12.84 -19.85
C THR A 3 -11.19 -12.51 -19.22
N ASP A 4 -11.29 -12.45 -17.88
CA ASP A 4 -12.56 -12.30 -17.16
C ASP A 4 -12.66 -11.01 -16.32
N GLN A 5 -11.90 -9.97 -16.66
CA GLN A 5 -12.06 -8.68 -15.97
C GLN A 5 -13.33 -7.97 -16.42
N PRO A 6 -14.15 -7.47 -15.49
CA PRO A 6 -15.34 -6.71 -15.87
C PRO A 6 -14.91 -5.37 -16.49
N VAL A 7 -15.63 -4.95 -17.53
CA VAL A 7 -15.35 -3.70 -18.28
C VAL A 7 -15.18 -2.48 -17.36
N TRP A 8 -15.97 -2.40 -16.29
CA TRP A 8 -15.88 -1.29 -15.34
C TRP A 8 -14.51 -1.18 -14.68
N LEU A 9 -13.84 -2.31 -14.40
CA LEU A 9 -12.54 -2.33 -13.74
C LEU A 9 -11.46 -1.77 -14.66
N SER A 10 -11.49 -2.13 -15.94
CA SER A 10 -10.61 -1.55 -16.96
C SER A 10 -10.82 -0.04 -17.08
N SER A 11 -12.09 0.42 -17.12
CA SER A 11 -12.39 1.85 -17.16
C SER A 11 -11.96 2.60 -15.90
N VAL A 12 -12.06 2.00 -14.72
CA VAL A 12 -11.55 2.59 -13.47
C VAL A 12 -10.03 2.68 -13.52
N CYS A 13 -9.34 1.61 -13.92
CA CYS A 13 -7.88 1.59 -14.03
C CYS A 13 -7.38 2.65 -15.03
N GLU A 14 -8.05 2.82 -16.17
CA GLU A 14 -7.73 3.85 -17.16
C GLU A 14 -7.94 5.28 -16.62
N ARG A 15 -9.03 5.51 -15.87
CA ARG A 15 -9.28 6.81 -15.23
C ARG A 15 -8.26 7.11 -14.14
N VAL A 16 -8.02 6.15 -13.24
CA VAL A 16 -6.99 6.27 -12.20
C VAL A 16 -5.67 6.63 -12.87
N LYS A 17 -5.22 5.84 -13.85
CA LYS A 17 -4.01 6.11 -14.65
C LYS A 17 -3.96 7.54 -15.20
N THR A 18 -5.04 7.97 -15.86
CA THR A 18 -5.11 9.31 -16.46
C THR A 18 -5.00 10.43 -15.41
N GLN A 19 -5.61 10.23 -14.25
CA GLN A 19 -5.56 11.19 -13.16
C GLN A 19 -4.21 11.16 -12.42
N CYS A 20 -3.53 10.00 -12.35
CA CYS A 20 -2.15 9.90 -11.84
C CYS A 20 -1.23 10.84 -12.59
N ASP A 21 -1.34 10.85 -13.92
CA ASP A 21 -0.49 11.64 -14.79
C ASP A 21 -0.73 13.16 -14.61
N GLN A 22 -1.79 13.56 -13.90
CA GLN A 22 -2.23 14.96 -13.78
C GLN A 22 -2.09 15.54 -12.36
N ALA A 23 -2.37 14.78 -11.30
CA ALA A 23 -2.55 15.36 -9.96
C ALA A 23 -2.36 14.39 -8.80
N TRP A 24 -1.43 13.44 -8.90
CA TRP A 24 -1.23 12.44 -7.86
C TRP A 24 -0.79 13.02 -6.49
N ASP A 25 -0.18 14.21 -6.48
CA ASP A 25 0.50 14.79 -5.30
C ASP A 25 -0.39 15.59 -4.33
N SER A 26 -1.71 15.63 -4.53
CA SER A 26 -2.59 16.29 -3.56
C SER A 26 -2.87 15.36 -2.38
N PHE A 27 -2.02 15.44 -1.34
CA PHE A 27 -2.31 14.78 -0.07
C PHE A 27 -3.53 15.44 0.57
N VAL A 28 -4.66 14.73 0.50
CA VAL A 28 -5.96 15.22 0.95
C VAL A 28 -6.51 14.26 2.00
N VAL A 29 -6.87 14.80 3.16
CA VAL A 29 -7.38 14.04 4.31
C VAL A 29 -8.86 14.32 4.55
N GLY A 30 -9.55 13.37 5.19
CA GLY A 30 -10.96 13.52 5.54
C GLY A 30 -11.91 13.46 4.34
N GLU A 31 -12.98 14.25 4.34
CA GLU A 31 -14.04 14.16 3.33
C GLU A 31 -13.55 14.45 1.90
N GLN A 32 -12.55 15.32 1.77
CA GLN A 32 -11.98 15.68 0.47
C GLN A 32 -11.19 14.52 -0.16
N ALA A 33 -10.83 13.49 0.62
CA ALA A 33 -10.10 12.32 0.12
C ALA A 33 -10.91 11.54 -0.94
N TRP A 34 -12.25 11.68 -0.93
CA TRP A 34 -13.13 11.08 -1.92
C TRP A 34 -13.03 11.71 -3.31
N ASP A 35 -12.53 12.94 -3.41
CA ASP A 35 -12.34 13.65 -4.68
C ASP A 35 -10.98 13.31 -5.35
N THR A 36 -10.20 12.41 -4.72
CA THR A 36 -8.91 11.94 -5.24
C THR A 36 -9.07 10.70 -6.14
N PRO A 37 -8.06 10.35 -6.97
CA PRO A 37 -8.08 9.11 -7.74
C PRO A 37 -8.26 7.85 -6.87
N MET A 38 -7.74 7.87 -5.65
CA MET A 38 -7.92 6.78 -4.68
C MET A 38 -9.35 6.73 -4.13
N GLY A 39 -9.94 7.89 -3.88
CA GLY A 39 -11.36 8.02 -3.53
C GLY A 39 -12.26 7.40 -4.61
N GLU A 40 -12.03 7.76 -5.87
CA GLU A 40 -12.78 7.20 -7.01
C GLU A 40 -12.62 5.68 -7.15
N LEU A 41 -11.39 5.17 -6.96
CA LEU A 41 -11.09 3.74 -6.99
C LEU A 41 -11.86 3.00 -5.90
N VAL A 42 -11.76 3.46 -4.65
CA VAL A 42 -12.44 2.86 -3.50
C VAL A 42 -13.96 2.93 -3.68
N ALA A 43 -14.51 4.07 -4.09
CA ALA A 43 -15.93 4.22 -4.39
C ALA A 43 -16.39 3.23 -5.48
N SER A 44 -15.57 2.99 -6.50
CA SER A 44 -15.87 2.03 -7.56
C SER A 44 -15.93 0.59 -7.05
N PHE A 45 -14.99 0.18 -6.19
CA PHE A 45 -15.05 -1.13 -5.53
C PHE A 45 -16.30 -1.26 -4.65
N LEU A 46 -16.63 -0.26 -3.84
CA LEU A 46 -17.82 -0.30 -2.99
C LEU A 46 -19.13 -0.35 -3.79
N LYS A 47 -19.18 0.37 -4.92
CA LYS A 47 -20.36 0.40 -5.80
C LYS A 47 -20.53 -0.89 -6.61
N HIS A 48 -19.45 -1.49 -7.09
CA HIS A 48 -19.50 -2.58 -8.08
C HIS A 48 -19.05 -3.95 -7.55
N GLY A 49 -18.34 -4.00 -6.42
CA GLY A 49 -17.84 -5.23 -5.80
C GLY A 49 -18.89 -6.02 -5.03
N GLY A 50 -20.08 -5.43 -4.78
CA GLY A 50 -21.18 -6.07 -4.07
C GLY A 50 -20.76 -6.55 -2.66
N PRO A 51 -21.24 -7.72 -2.20
CA PRO A 51 -20.90 -8.25 -0.87
C PRO A 51 -19.41 -8.57 -0.67
N LYS A 52 -18.62 -8.52 -1.75
CA LYS A 52 -17.21 -8.89 -1.79
C LYS A 52 -16.26 -7.68 -1.80
N ALA A 53 -16.80 -6.47 -1.92
CA ALA A 53 -16.01 -5.24 -2.07
C ALA A 53 -15.00 -5.06 -0.93
N GLU A 54 -15.42 -5.29 0.32
CA GLU A 54 -14.53 -5.14 1.48
C GLU A 54 -13.32 -6.07 1.39
N LEU A 55 -13.52 -7.34 1.01
CA LEU A 55 -12.44 -8.30 0.90
C LEU A 55 -11.46 -7.93 -0.23
N GLN A 56 -11.98 -7.41 -1.34
CA GLN A 56 -11.15 -6.91 -2.45
C GLN A 56 -10.30 -5.71 -2.01
N LEU A 57 -10.88 -4.78 -1.25
CA LEU A 57 -10.15 -3.64 -0.70
C LEU A 57 -9.08 -4.06 0.32
N ILE A 58 -9.34 -5.07 1.15
CA ILE A 58 -8.33 -5.61 2.08
C ILE A 58 -7.17 -6.25 1.32
N TRP A 59 -7.44 -7.04 0.27
CA TRP A 59 -6.39 -7.56 -0.61
C TRP A 59 -5.57 -6.43 -1.24
N LEU A 60 -6.23 -5.39 -1.74
CA LEU A 60 -5.57 -4.26 -2.39
C LEU A 60 -4.63 -3.50 -1.45
N MET A 61 -5.11 -3.15 -0.25
CA MET A 61 -4.28 -2.49 0.77
C MET A 61 -3.11 -3.35 1.21
N MET A 62 -3.34 -4.66 1.38
CA MET A 62 -2.26 -5.59 1.74
C MET A 62 -1.18 -5.63 0.66
N PHE A 63 -1.55 -5.68 -0.63
CA PHE A 63 -0.60 -5.64 -1.73
C PHE A 63 0.17 -4.32 -1.77
N ALA A 64 -0.53 -3.19 -1.74
CA ALA A 64 0.07 -1.86 -1.75
C ALA A 64 1.07 -1.70 -0.61
N THR A 65 0.64 -1.99 0.63
CA THR A 65 1.50 -1.90 1.82
C THR A 65 2.69 -2.85 1.72
N ARG A 66 2.48 -4.11 1.32
CA ARG A 66 3.57 -5.10 1.17
C ARG A 66 4.64 -4.61 0.19
N ARG A 67 4.23 -3.98 -0.91
CA ARG A 67 5.14 -3.50 -1.95
C ARG A 67 6.09 -2.41 -1.46
N VAL A 68 5.71 -1.69 -0.40
CA VAL A 68 6.46 -0.53 0.12
C VAL A 68 7.18 -0.81 1.43
N LEU A 69 7.06 -2.04 1.97
CA LEU A 69 7.87 -2.50 3.11
C LEU A 69 9.38 -2.27 2.95
N PRO A 70 9.99 -2.37 1.75
CA PRO A 70 11.39 -2.01 1.57
C PRO A 70 11.76 -0.60 2.07
N CYS A 71 10.88 0.40 1.95
CA CYS A 71 11.16 1.75 2.45
C CYS A 71 11.39 1.76 3.98
N TRP A 72 10.63 0.94 4.72
CA TRP A 72 10.84 0.72 6.15
C TRP A 72 12.19 0.04 6.43
N GLN A 73 12.48 -1.04 5.69
CA GLN A 73 13.65 -1.90 5.91
C GLN A 73 14.99 -1.21 5.62
N ILE A 74 14.99 -0.11 4.87
CA ILE A 74 16.21 0.67 4.62
C ILE A 74 16.71 1.34 5.90
N TYR A 75 15.80 1.74 6.78
CA TYR A 75 16.12 2.62 7.91
C TYR A 75 15.80 2.03 9.27
N CYS A 76 14.79 1.18 9.37
CA CYS A 76 14.30 0.64 10.64
C CYS A 76 14.75 -0.81 10.84
N ASP A 77 15.01 -1.19 12.10
CA ASP A 77 15.41 -2.55 12.48
C ASP A 77 14.29 -3.38 13.11
N THR A 78 13.11 -2.79 13.27
CA THR A 78 11.92 -3.46 13.82
C THR A 78 11.00 -4.00 12.72
N SER A 79 10.07 -4.89 13.07
CA SER A 79 9.27 -5.69 12.13
C SER A 79 7.77 -5.38 12.11
N GLU A 80 7.28 -4.39 12.85
CA GLU A 80 5.84 -4.21 13.11
C GLU A 80 4.99 -4.00 11.84
N PRO A 81 5.36 -3.17 10.84
CA PRO A 81 4.58 -3.08 9.61
C PRO A 81 4.57 -4.41 8.82
N ILE A 82 5.71 -5.12 8.83
CA ILE A 82 5.87 -6.43 8.17
C ILE A 82 4.97 -7.47 8.85
N GLU A 83 4.96 -7.50 10.18
CA GLU A 83 4.09 -8.36 10.99
C GLU A 83 2.62 -8.08 10.73
N THR A 84 2.24 -6.80 10.69
CA THR A 84 0.87 -6.38 10.39
C THR A 84 0.41 -6.90 9.03
N VAL A 85 1.21 -6.68 7.98
CA VAL A 85 0.92 -7.17 6.62
C VAL A 85 0.82 -8.70 6.58
N ASN A 86 1.71 -9.40 7.28
CA ASN A 86 1.71 -10.86 7.35
C ASN A 86 0.46 -11.41 8.07
N VAL A 87 0.03 -10.77 9.16
CA VAL A 87 -1.19 -11.13 9.89
C VAL A 87 -2.41 -10.92 9.00
N ILE A 88 -2.50 -9.80 8.28
CA ILE A 88 -3.58 -9.54 7.31
C ILE A 88 -3.59 -10.61 6.23
N ARG A 89 -2.44 -10.92 5.62
CA ARG A 89 -2.32 -11.96 4.59
C ARG A 89 -2.78 -13.33 5.09
N ASN A 90 -2.32 -13.74 6.27
CA ASN A 90 -2.68 -15.03 6.85
C ASN A 90 -4.18 -15.09 7.14
N TRP A 91 -4.76 -14.00 7.65
CA TRP A 91 -6.21 -13.89 7.87
C TRP A 91 -7.01 -13.95 6.57
N LEU A 92 -6.52 -13.34 5.48
CA LEU A 92 -7.16 -13.43 4.16
C LEU A 92 -7.18 -14.86 3.60
N ILE A 93 -6.11 -15.63 3.83
CA ILE A 93 -5.99 -17.02 3.36
C ILE A 93 -6.80 -17.98 4.23
N ALA A 94 -6.73 -17.79 5.55
CA ALA A 94 -7.40 -18.64 6.54
C ALA A 94 -8.00 -17.75 7.64
N PRO A 95 -9.24 -17.25 7.46
CA PRO A 95 -9.86 -16.35 8.42
C PRO A 95 -10.02 -17.01 9.79
N GLN A 96 -9.37 -16.42 10.79
CA GLN A 96 -9.48 -16.81 12.20
C GLN A 96 -9.82 -15.56 13.04
N PRO A 97 -10.42 -15.70 14.23
CA PRO A 97 -10.56 -14.59 15.15
C PRO A 97 -9.20 -13.95 15.45
N GLN A 98 -9.11 -12.64 15.23
CA GLN A 98 -7.87 -11.87 15.39
C GLN A 98 -8.17 -10.62 16.23
N ASP A 99 -7.34 -10.35 17.24
CA ASP A 99 -7.36 -9.06 17.93
C ASP A 99 -6.61 -8.03 17.07
N TRP A 100 -7.37 -7.21 16.36
CA TRP A 100 -6.84 -6.15 15.50
C TRP A 100 -6.35 -4.94 16.29
N SER A 101 -6.70 -4.81 17.57
CA SER A 101 -6.42 -3.59 18.35
C SER A 101 -4.93 -3.28 18.50
N LYS A 102 -4.06 -4.28 18.34
CA LYS A 102 -2.61 -4.15 18.42
C LYS A 102 -1.98 -3.64 17.12
N PHE A 103 -2.73 -3.64 16.03
CA PHE A 103 -2.23 -3.35 14.68
C PHE A 103 -2.80 -2.04 14.12
N ILE A 104 -3.75 -1.39 14.79
CA ILE A 104 -4.39 -0.16 14.30
C ILE A 104 -3.61 1.12 14.62
N THR A 105 -2.50 1.01 15.36
CA THR A 105 -1.64 2.15 15.67
C THR A 105 -0.37 2.04 14.81
N PRO A 106 -0.02 3.08 14.04
CA PRO A 106 1.23 3.07 13.29
C PRO A 106 2.43 2.87 14.21
N ALA A 107 3.36 2.02 13.79
CA ALA A 107 4.64 1.88 14.47
C ALA A 107 5.47 3.16 14.34
N GLU A 108 6.21 3.52 15.38
CA GLU A 108 7.14 4.64 15.34
C GLU A 108 8.46 4.21 14.67
N PRO A 109 8.91 4.89 13.60
CA PRO A 109 10.19 4.57 12.97
C PRO A 109 11.37 4.72 13.94
N ALA A 110 12.16 3.67 14.09
CA ALA A 110 13.35 3.67 14.95
C ALA A 110 14.45 2.75 14.41
N TYR A 111 15.69 3.07 14.77
CA TYR A 111 16.86 2.23 14.54
C TYR A 111 17.64 2.08 15.84
N GLN A 112 17.88 0.85 16.30
CA GLN A 112 18.57 0.56 17.57
C GLN A 112 17.91 1.28 18.77
N GLY A 113 16.58 1.40 18.73
CA GLY A 113 15.80 2.09 19.76
C GLY A 113 15.87 3.62 19.72
N VAL A 114 16.56 4.21 18.73
CA VAL A 114 16.60 5.66 18.51
C VAL A 114 15.54 6.05 17.47
N PRO A 115 14.60 6.96 17.81
CA PRO A 115 13.60 7.43 16.86
C PRO A 115 14.23 8.14 15.65
N ILE A 116 13.66 7.89 14.46
CA ILE A 116 14.02 8.59 13.23
C ILE A 116 13.14 9.84 13.11
N VAL A 117 13.75 11.02 13.10
CA VAL A 117 13.05 12.32 13.14
C VAL A 117 13.48 13.29 12.02
N ASP A 118 14.21 12.81 11.03
CA ASP A 118 14.65 13.60 9.88
C ASP A 118 13.84 13.24 8.62
N CYS A 119 14.35 13.56 7.42
CA CYS A 119 13.65 13.29 6.16
C CYS A 119 13.30 11.82 5.94
N ARG A 120 14.01 10.88 6.58
CA ARG A 120 13.73 9.43 6.52
C ARG A 120 12.47 9.06 7.32
N GLN A 121 11.98 9.95 8.17
CA GLN A 121 10.74 9.72 8.90
C GLN A 121 9.54 9.72 7.95
N CYS A 122 9.60 10.48 6.86
CA CYS A 122 8.44 10.71 6.01
C CYS A 122 7.98 9.42 5.30
N ASP A 123 8.90 8.69 4.66
CA ASP A 123 8.60 7.44 3.97
C ASP A 123 8.34 6.28 4.95
N THR A 124 9.15 6.17 6.02
CA THR A 124 8.97 5.12 7.05
C THR A 124 7.64 5.25 7.80
N SER A 125 7.24 6.47 8.19
CA SER A 125 5.94 6.71 8.84
C SER A 125 4.78 6.41 7.89
N ALA A 126 4.95 6.68 6.59
CA ALA A 126 3.96 6.36 5.57
C ALA A 126 3.77 4.83 5.43
N VAL A 127 4.85 4.03 5.45
CA VAL A 127 4.73 2.55 5.48
C VAL A 127 3.97 2.07 6.73
N ALA A 128 4.34 2.57 7.91
CA ALA A 128 3.69 2.19 9.17
C ALA A 128 2.21 2.59 9.19
N SER A 129 1.90 3.78 8.69
CA SER A 129 0.53 4.28 8.57
C SER A 129 -0.31 3.44 7.60
N ALA A 130 0.24 3.11 6.43
CA ALA A 130 -0.43 2.25 5.46
C ALA A 130 -0.83 0.89 6.05
N ALA A 131 0.09 0.26 6.79
CA ALA A 131 -0.15 -1.01 7.48
C ALA A 131 -1.23 -0.89 8.57
N ALA A 132 -1.14 0.15 9.40
CA ALA A 132 -2.08 0.36 10.50
C ALA A 132 -3.51 0.63 10.01
N LYS A 133 -3.65 1.46 8.98
CA LYS A 133 -4.96 1.78 8.37
C LYS A 133 -5.59 0.59 7.67
N ALA A 134 -4.76 -0.30 7.09
CA ALA A 134 -5.26 -1.58 6.57
C ALA A 134 -5.88 -2.44 7.69
N ALA A 135 -5.24 -2.53 8.86
CA ALA A 135 -5.80 -3.21 10.02
C ALA A 135 -7.02 -2.48 10.60
N GLU A 136 -7.02 -1.14 10.58
CA GLU A 136 -8.12 -0.31 11.03
C GLU A 136 -9.39 -0.56 10.21
N PHE A 137 -9.27 -0.60 8.87
CA PHE A 137 -10.39 -0.96 8.01
C PHE A 137 -10.94 -2.36 8.32
N ILE A 138 -10.06 -3.32 8.65
CA ILE A 138 -10.51 -4.66 9.02
C ILE A 138 -11.34 -4.64 10.30
N LYS A 139 -10.95 -3.81 11.28
CA LYS A 139 -11.61 -3.69 12.58
C LYS A 139 -12.90 -2.86 12.53
N HIS A 140 -12.87 -1.73 11.83
CA HIS A 140 -13.89 -0.68 11.92
C HIS A 140 -14.70 -0.48 10.64
N ARG A 141 -14.29 -1.08 9.51
CA ARG A 141 -14.94 -0.93 8.20
C ARG A 141 -15.07 0.52 7.73
N ASN A 142 -14.18 1.41 8.18
CA ASN A 142 -14.16 2.81 7.75
C ASN A 142 -13.50 2.94 6.37
N PRO A 143 -14.24 3.26 5.29
CA PRO A 143 -13.65 3.32 3.95
C PRO A 143 -12.58 4.40 3.77
N LEU A 144 -12.58 5.45 4.60
CA LEU A 144 -11.51 6.45 4.57
C LEU A 144 -10.14 5.83 4.88
N ALA A 145 -10.08 4.85 5.78
CA ALA A 145 -8.84 4.13 6.08
C ALA A 145 -8.28 3.40 4.86
N VAL A 146 -9.13 3.01 3.90
CA VAL A 146 -8.67 2.41 2.64
C VAL A 146 -7.98 3.43 1.75
N ILE A 147 -8.63 4.59 1.54
CA ILE A 147 -8.09 5.67 0.72
C ILE A 147 -6.75 6.12 1.28
N GLU A 148 -6.73 6.34 2.59
CA GLU A 148 -5.55 6.78 3.31
C GLU A 148 -4.43 5.71 3.33
N SER A 149 -4.75 4.42 3.49
CA SER A 149 -3.75 3.33 3.41
C SER A 149 -3.07 3.28 2.04
N LEU A 150 -3.85 3.41 0.95
CA LEU A 150 -3.32 3.41 -0.40
C LEU A 150 -2.50 4.66 -0.72
N GLY A 151 -2.95 5.83 -0.22
CA GLY A 151 -2.23 7.09 -0.34
C GLY A 151 -0.89 7.06 0.41
N ASP A 152 -0.89 6.57 1.65
CA ASP A 152 0.32 6.43 2.45
C ASP A 152 1.30 5.42 1.82
N ALA A 153 0.80 4.33 1.24
CA ALA A 153 1.66 3.39 0.52
C ALA A 153 2.35 4.05 -0.68
N ASP A 154 1.63 4.84 -1.49
CA ASP A 154 2.29 5.56 -2.58
C ASP A 154 3.29 6.61 -2.07
N ALA A 155 2.90 7.42 -1.09
CA ALA A 155 3.77 8.43 -0.50
C ALA A 155 5.08 7.84 0.03
N ALA A 156 5.02 6.63 0.61
CA ALA A 156 6.20 5.91 1.05
C ALA A 156 7.20 5.61 -0.08
N ILE A 157 6.74 5.28 -1.28
CA ILE A 157 7.65 5.05 -2.41
C ILE A 157 8.11 6.36 -3.04
N ASP A 158 7.22 7.35 -3.13
CA ASP A 158 7.52 8.64 -3.74
C ASP A 158 8.62 9.40 -2.99
N GLN A 159 8.61 9.31 -1.65
CA GLN A 159 9.57 9.98 -0.77
C GLN A 159 10.83 9.14 -0.49
N SER A 160 10.82 7.87 -0.91
CA SER A 160 11.89 6.92 -0.62
C SER A 160 13.08 7.09 -1.58
N PRO A 161 14.31 6.77 -1.13
CA PRO A 161 15.48 6.70 -2.00
C PRO A 161 15.37 5.64 -3.11
N LEU A 162 14.34 4.77 -3.08
CA LEU A 162 14.08 3.79 -4.14
C LEU A 162 13.70 4.43 -5.47
N GLN A 163 13.16 5.66 -5.48
CA GLN A 163 12.79 6.42 -6.69
C GLN A 163 11.89 5.66 -7.67
N ALA A 164 11.06 4.75 -7.16
CA ALA A 164 10.29 3.78 -7.96
C ALA A 164 8.81 4.15 -8.12
N GLY A 165 8.42 5.42 -7.93
CA GLY A 165 7.02 5.87 -7.93
C GLY A 165 6.26 5.48 -9.19
N ASN A 166 6.81 5.76 -10.37
CA ASN A 166 6.15 5.44 -11.65
C ASN A 166 5.94 3.93 -11.83
N HIS A 167 6.95 3.12 -11.49
CA HIS A 167 6.85 1.67 -11.59
C HIS A 167 5.91 1.07 -10.55
N TYR A 168 5.87 1.64 -9.34
CA TYR A 168 4.87 1.28 -8.32
C TYR A 168 3.45 1.53 -8.83
N ARG A 169 3.19 2.72 -9.39
CA ARG A 169 1.86 3.08 -9.91
C ARG A 169 1.46 2.19 -11.10
N GLU A 170 2.38 1.92 -12.01
CA GLU A 170 2.15 1.00 -13.13
C GLU A 170 1.83 -0.43 -12.65
N TRP A 171 2.60 -0.94 -11.70
CA TRP A 171 2.34 -2.23 -11.06
C TRP A 171 0.99 -2.24 -10.33
N PHE A 172 0.68 -1.19 -9.57
CA PHE A 172 -0.54 -1.09 -8.79
C PHE A 172 -1.78 -1.19 -9.69
N ILE A 173 -1.76 -0.45 -10.80
CA ILE A 173 -2.85 -0.40 -11.78
C ILE A 173 -2.94 -1.71 -12.57
N ASN A 174 -1.83 -2.20 -13.11
CA ASN A 174 -1.85 -3.33 -14.04
C ASN A 174 -1.83 -4.71 -13.37
N VAL A 175 -1.48 -4.79 -12.08
CA VAL A 175 -1.28 -6.05 -11.37
C VAL A 175 -2.08 -6.10 -10.06
N ALA A 176 -1.87 -5.13 -9.16
CA ALA A 176 -2.45 -5.20 -7.82
C ALA A 176 -3.99 -5.07 -7.84
N ILE A 177 -4.54 -4.05 -8.51
CA ILE A 177 -5.99 -3.84 -8.65
C ILE A 177 -6.69 -5.06 -9.29
N PRO A 178 -6.25 -5.55 -10.47
CA PRO A 178 -6.71 -6.80 -11.07
C PRO A 178 -6.74 -7.99 -10.12
N THR A 179 -5.66 -8.20 -9.38
CA THR A 179 -5.50 -9.39 -8.54
C THR A 179 -6.35 -9.29 -7.28
N ALA A 180 -6.44 -8.09 -6.69
CA ALA A 180 -7.29 -7.83 -5.54
C ALA A 180 -8.77 -8.05 -5.86
N TYR A 181 -9.21 -7.65 -7.06
CA TYR A 181 -10.55 -7.94 -7.55
C TYR A 181 -10.85 -9.45 -7.56
N LEU A 182 -9.87 -10.27 -7.93
CA LEU A 182 -9.96 -11.74 -7.97
C LEU A 182 -9.83 -12.41 -6.59
N GLN A 183 -9.49 -11.66 -5.54
CA GLN A 183 -9.39 -12.15 -4.15
C GLN A 183 -8.44 -13.33 -3.96
N ARG A 184 -7.30 -13.29 -4.64
CA ARG A 184 -6.21 -14.25 -4.47
C ARG A 184 -4.93 -13.51 -4.17
N ASP A 185 -3.94 -14.19 -3.61
CA ASP A 185 -2.60 -13.63 -3.47
C ASP A 185 -1.93 -13.45 -4.84
N LEU A 186 -0.94 -12.56 -4.88
CA LEU A 186 -0.06 -12.36 -6.01
C LEU A 186 0.89 -13.55 -6.14
N THR A 187 1.10 -14.02 -7.36
CA THR A 187 2.17 -14.97 -7.70
C THR A 187 3.55 -14.31 -7.55
N THR A 188 4.62 -15.11 -7.56
CA THR A 188 5.99 -14.57 -7.51
C THR A 188 6.26 -13.61 -8.67
N ASP A 189 5.83 -13.94 -9.89
CA ASP A 189 6.03 -13.08 -11.06
C ASP A 189 5.27 -11.76 -10.94
N GLU A 190 4.05 -11.79 -10.39
CA GLU A 190 3.26 -10.58 -10.14
C GLU A 190 3.82 -9.73 -9.00
N GLN A 191 4.44 -10.37 -8.00
CA GLN A 191 5.16 -9.66 -6.94
C GLN A 191 6.42 -8.97 -7.48
N SER A 192 7.11 -9.55 -8.46
CA SER A 192 8.33 -8.98 -9.03
C SER A 192 8.09 -8.10 -10.27
N ALA A 193 6.88 -8.08 -10.84
CA ALA A 193 6.55 -7.27 -11.99
C ALA A 193 6.84 -5.78 -11.75
N PHE A 194 7.44 -5.12 -12.73
CA PHE A 194 7.85 -3.70 -12.66
C PHE A 194 8.75 -3.36 -11.45
N LEU A 195 9.43 -4.34 -10.86
CA LEU A 195 10.45 -4.05 -9.85
C LEU A 195 11.75 -3.66 -10.57
N ASP A 196 12.23 -2.44 -10.36
CA ASP A 196 13.43 -1.91 -11.01
C ASP A 196 14.55 -1.53 -10.02
N TYR A 197 14.31 -1.70 -8.71
CA TYR A 197 15.28 -1.41 -7.67
C TYR A 197 15.85 -2.68 -7.03
N ASN A 198 17.10 -2.59 -6.59
CA ASN A 198 17.76 -3.60 -5.78
C ASN A 198 18.06 -3.03 -4.39
N ILE A 199 17.38 -3.55 -3.37
CA ILE A 199 17.51 -3.08 -1.98
C ILE A 199 18.98 -3.17 -1.50
N ASP A 200 19.70 -4.23 -1.88
CA ASP A 200 21.10 -4.41 -1.48
C ASP A 200 22.01 -3.32 -2.06
N GLU A 201 21.70 -2.84 -3.26
CA GLU A 201 22.45 -1.74 -3.89
C GLU A 201 22.13 -0.40 -3.23
N VAL A 202 20.87 -0.17 -2.88
CA VAL A 202 20.43 1.04 -2.17
C VAL A 202 21.10 1.12 -0.79
N LEU A 203 21.09 0.03 -0.02
CA LEU A 203 21.76 -0.05 1.28
C LEU A 203 23.28 0.20 1.19
N LYS A 204 23.94 -0.33 0.13
CA LYS A 204 25.37 -0.10 -0.12
C LYS A 204 25.70 1.34 -0.49
N ASN A 205 24.75 2.08 -1.08
CA ASN A 205 24.96 3.47 -1.46
C ASN A 205 24.66 4.42 -0.30
N SER A 206 23.65 4.12 0.52
CA SER A 206 23.32 4.91 1.72
C SER A 206 24.44 4.88 2.77
N SER A 207 25.14 3.76 2.92
CA SER A 207 26.29 3.63 3.85
C SER A 207 27.55 4.38 3.41
N LYS A 208 27.63 4.85 2.16
CA LYS A 208 28.77 5.61 1.63
C LYS A 208 28.61 7.13 1.72
N GLY A 209 27.40 7.61 2.04
CA GLY A 209 27.09 9.04 2.13
C GLY A 209 27.41 9.70 3.48
N GLU A 210 27.85 8.92 4.47
CA GLU A 210 28.27 9.41 5.78
C GLU A 210 29.80 9.67 5.81
N THR A 211 30.27 10.68 5.07
CA THR A 211 31.59 11.33 5.31
C THR A 211 31.48 12.83 5.18
#